data_AF-A0A524QSL9-F1
#
_entry.id   AF-A0A524QSL9-F1
#
_cell.length_a   1.000
_cell.length_b   1.000
_cell.length_c   1.000
_cell.angle_alpha   90.00
_cell.angle_beta   90.00
_cell.angle_gamma   90.00
#
_symmetry.space_group_name_H-M   'P 1'
#
loop_
_entity.id
_entity.type
_entity.pdbx_description
1 polymer ?
#
loop_
_entity_poly.entity_id
_entity_poly.type
_entity_poly.pdbx_seq_one_letter_code
_entity_poly.pdbx_strand_id
1 'polypeptide(L)'
;MGLQAALGNQGQIALHRGEAAAALAFTEEKESLCRAMNYPLGLAQCLNLKGTALNMMGRSAEAQAAWEDARELVGRHGLRRG
;
A
#
# COMPACT_ATOMS: atom_id res chain seq x y z
N MET A 1 0.85 -17.16 4.17
CA MET A 1 1.67 -15.91 4.09
C MET A 1 2.14 -15.57 2.66
N GLY A 2 1.46 -16.01 1.59
CA GLY A 2 1.90 -15.73 0.21
C GLY A 2 1.03 -14.72 -0.56
N LEU A 3 -0.29 -14.72 -0.31
CA LEU A 3 -1.24 -13.96 -1.12
C LEU A 3 -1.03 -12.44 -1.07
N GLN A 4 -0.84 -11.85 0.11
CA GLN A 4 -0.57 -10.40 0.23
C GLN A 4 0.71 -9.97 -0.51
N ALA A 5 1.72 -10.84 -0.55
CA ALA A 5 2.98 -10.57 -1.25
C ALA A 5 2.78 -10.65 -2.77
N ALA A 6 2.04 -11.66 -3.24
CA ALA A 6 1.67 -11.78 -4.64
C ALA A 6 0.87 -10.57 -5.13
N LEU A 7 -0.14 -10.11 -4.36
CA LEU A 7 -0.92 -8.90 -4.66
C LEU A 7 -0.04 -7.65 -4.67
N GLY A 8 0.91 -7.55 -3.74
CA GLY A 8 1.89 -6.45 -3.74
C GLY A 8 2.75 -6.42 -5.00
N ASN A 9 3.20 -7.59 -5.47
CA ASN A 9 3.97 -7.71 -6.70
C ASN A 9 3.11 -7.39 -7.93
N GLN A 10 1.86 -7.87 -7.98
CA GLN A 10 0.92 -7.53 -9.06
C GLN A 10 0.64 -6.03 -9.12
N GLY A 11 0.45 -5.37 -7.96
CA GLY A 11 0.31 -3.92 -7.86
C GLY A 11 1.53 -3.18 -8.41
N GLN A 12 2.75 -3.62 -8.07
CA GLN A 12 3.97 -3.03 -8.62
C GLN A 12 4.08 -3.20 -10.14
N ILE A 13 3.78 -4.39 -10.66
CA ILE A 13 3.80 -4.67 -12.10
C ILE A 13 2.79 -3.78 -12.83
N ALA A 14 1.58 -3.63 -12.28
CA ALA A 14 0.55 -2.76 -12.84
C ALA A 14 1.02 -1.29 -12.88
N LEU A 15 1.66 -0.80 -11.81
CA LEU A 15 2.27 0.55 -11.80
C LEU A 15 3.33 0.70 -12.90
N HIS A 16 4.22 -0.27 -13.05
CA HIS A 16 5.24 -0.25 -14.11
C HIS A 16 4.64 -0.25 -15.53
N ARG A 17 3.43 -0.79 -15.70
CA ARG A 17 2.69 -0.78 -16.97
C ARG A 17 1.85 0.49 -17.18
N GLY A 18 1.80 1.40 -16.21
CA GLY A 18 0.90 2.56 -16.25
C GLY A 18 -0.56 2.23 -15.93
N GLU A 19 -0.85 0.99 -15.50
CA GLU A 19 -2.19 0.50 -15.18
C GLU A 19 -2.59 0.89 -13.75
N ALA A 20 -2.61 2.19 -13.46
CA ALA A 20 -2.82 2.70 -12.11
C ALA A 20 -4.14 2.24 -11.46
N ALA A 21 -5.20 2.04 -12.26
CA ALA A 21 -6.48 1.52 -11.77
C ALA A 21 -6.37 0.06 -11.32
N ALA A 22 -5.64 -0.77 -12.07
CA ALA A 22 -5.40 -2.16 -11.68
C ALA A 22 -4.52 -2.24 -10.44
N ALA A 23 -3.49 -1.38 -10.34
CA ALA A 23 -2.67 -1.28 -9.14
C ALA A 23 -3.51 -0.94 -7.90
N LEU A 24 -4.47 -0.01 -8.02
CA LEU A 24 -5.35 0.36 -6.91
C LEU A 24 -6.19 -0.83 -6.43
N ALA A 25 -6.79 -1.59 -7.35
CA ALA A 25 -7.56 -2.79 -7.01
C ALA A 25 -6.73 -3.84 -6.25
N PHE A 26 -5.50 -4.12 -6.72
CA PHE A 26 -4.59 -5.03 -6.01
C PHE A 26 -4.22 -4.53 -4.62
N THR A 27 -4.07 -3.21 -4.43
CA THR A 27 -3.79 -2.64 -3.12
C THR A 27 -5.00 -2.74 -2.17
N GLU A 28 -6.24 -2.59 -2.64
CA GLU A 28 -7.42 -2.73 -1.76
C GLU A 28 -7.58 -4.16 -1.22
N GLU A 29 -7.33 -5.16 -2.06
CA GLU A 29 -7.37 -6.56 -1.66
C GLU A 29 -6.21 -6.90 -0.69
N LYS A 30 -5.00 -6.42 -0.99
CA LYS A 30 -3.84 -6.57 -0.11
C LYS A 30 -4.08 -5.90 1.24
N GLU A 31 -4.67 -4.70 1.26
CA GLU A 31 -4.98 -3.93 2.46
C GLU A 31 -5.89 -4.75 3.39
N SER A 32 -6.97 -5.29 2.83
CA SER A 32 -7.95 -6.11 3.55
C SER A 32 -7.30 -7.34 4.20
N LEU A 33 -6.42 -8.04 3.46
CA LEU A 33 -5.68 -9.17 3.99
C LEU A 33 -4.69 -8.76 5.08
N CYS A 34 -3.92 -7.68 4.88
CA CYS A 34 -2.97 -7.20 5.88
C CYS A 34 -3.67 -6.77 7.17
N ARG A 35 -4.85 -6.14 7.09
CA ARG A 35 -5.68 -5.80 8.25
C ARG A 35 -6.20 -7.05 8.96
N ALA A 36 -6.75 -8.02 8.22
CA ALA A 36 -7.23 -9.29 8.79
C ALA A 36 -6.12 -10.10 9.47
N MET A 37 -4.90 -10.03 8.95
CA MET A 37 -3.72 -10.69 9.52
C MET A 37 -3.02 -9.89 10.63
N ASN A 38 -3.51 -8.69 10.95
CA ASN A 38 -2.84 -7.74 11.85
C ASN A 38 -1.35 -7.54 11.51
N TYR A 39 -1.05 -7.39 10.22
CA TYR A 39 0.31 -7.32 9.67
C TYR A 39 0.67 -5.89 9.25
N PRO A 40 1.18 -5.06 10.18
CA PRO A 40 1.37 -3.63 9.94
C PRO A 40 2.42 -3.33 8.87
N LEU A 41 3.53 -4.08 8.82
CA LEU A 41 4.54 -3.90 7.78
C LEU A 41 3.97 -4.10 6.36
N GLY A 42 3.12 -5.13 6.18
CA GLY A 42 2.44 -5.37 4.90
C GLY A 42 1.42 -4.28 4.56
N LEU A 43 0.71 -3.78 5.57
CA LEU A 43 -0.24 -2.68 5.43
C LEU A 43 0.46 -1.37 5.01
N ALA A 44 1.59 -1.03 5.62
CA ALA A 44 2.36 0.16 5.25
C ALA A 44 2.90 0.08 3.81
N GLN A 45 3.40 -1.08 3.39
CA GLN A 45 3.81 -1.29 1.99
C GLN A 45 2.63 -1.17 1.02
N CYS A 46 1.46 -1.65 1.42
CA CYS A 46 0.24 -1.55 0.64
C CYS A 46 -0.19 -0.09 0.43
N LEU A 47 -0.22 0.69 1.52
CA LEU A 47 -0.58 2.11 1.50
C LEU A 47 0.41 2.94 0.65
N ASN A 48 1.70 2.60 0.65
CA ASN A 48 2.67 3.22 -0.24
C ASN A 48 2.38 2.98 -1.72
N LEU A 49 2.05 1.73 -2.10
CA LEU A 49 1.68 1.40 -3.48
C LEU A 49 0.39 2.10 -3.90
N LYS A 50 -0.60 2.16 -3.00
CA LYS A 50 -1.86 2.88 -3.19
C LYS A 50 -1.62 4.36 -3.45
N GLY A 51 -0.76 5.00 -2.66
CA GLY A 51 -0.40 6.40 -2.86
C GLY A 51 0.27 6.65 -4.23
N THR A 52 1.16 5.76 -4.66
CA THR A 52 1.76 5.86 -6.00
C THR A 52 0.72 5.71 -7.11
N ALA A 53 -0.20 4.75 -6.99
CA ALA A 53 -1.30 4.57 -7.95
C ALA A 53 -2.20 5.81 -8.05
N LEU A 54 -2.61 6.35 -6.89
CA LEU A 54 -3.44 7.56 -6.81
C LEU A 54 -2.74 8.78 -7.41
N ASN A 55 -1.43 8.92 -7.19
CA ASN A 55 -0.66 10.01 -7.76
C ASN A 55 -0.59 9.92 -9.29
N MET A 56 -0.39 8.72 -9.84
CA MET A 56 -0.44 8.51 -11.30
C MET A 56 -1.81 8.82 -11.91
N MET A 57 -2.89 8.72 -11.13
CA MET A 57 -4.25 9.11 -11.53
C MET A 57 -4.54 10.62 -11.36
N GLY A 58 -3.59 11.42 -10.90
CA GLY A 58 -3.79 12.84 -10.59
C GLY A 58 -4.56 13.09 -9.28
N ARG A 59 -4.79 12.05 -8.47
CA ARG A 59 -5.49 12.12 -7.16
C ARG A 59 -4.50 12.41 -6.04
N SER A 60 -3.76 13.51 -6.17
CA SER A 60 -2.60 13.82 -5.31
C SER A 60 -2.96 14.02 -3.83
N ALA A 61 -4.14 14.54 -3.52
CA ALA A 61 -4.59 14.69 -2.12
C ALA A 61 -4.80 13.32 -1.45
N GLU A 62 -5.39 12.36 -2.16
CA GLU A 62 -5.61 11.01 -1.64
C GLU A 62 -4.32 10.21 -1.58
N ALA A 63 -3.40 10.44 -2.53
CA ALA A 63 -2.06 9.87 -2.48
C ALA A 63 -1.29 10.30 -1.23
N GLN A 64 -1.36 11.59 -0.91
CA GLN A 64 -0.71 12.16 0.27
C GLN A 64 -1.24 11.54 1.56
N ALA A 65 -2.57 11.44 1.69
CA ALA A 65 -3.20 10.78 2.83
C ALA A 65 -2.74 9.31 2.97
N ALA A 66 -2.68 8.56 1.87
CA ALA A 66 -2.21 7.17 1.89
C ALA A 66 -0.75 7.04 2.34
N TRP A 67 0.13 7.94 1.92
CA TRP A 67 1.53 7.95 2.38
C TRP A 67 1.68 8.40 3.83
N GLU A 68 0.86 9.33 4.30
CA GLU A 68 0.82 9.75 5.70
C GLU A 68 0.38 8.60 6.61
N ASP A 69 -0.69 7.90 6.24
CA ASP A 69 -1.14 6.69 6.94
C ASP A 69 -0.02 5.62 6.98
N ALA A 70 0.66 5.39 5.85
CA ALA A 70 1.79 4.46 5.80
C ALA A 70 2.92 4.85 6.76
N ARG A 71 3.26 6.15 6.82
CA ARG A 71 4.30 6.69 7.69
C ARG A 71 3.90 6.61 9.16
N GLU A 72 2.65 6.93 9.50
CA GLU A 72 2.16 6.80 10.86
C GLU A 72 2.21 5.34 11.32
N LEU A 73 1.80 4.41 10.46
CA LEU A 73 1.82 2.99 10.77
C LEU A 73 3.24 2.48 11.03
N VAL A 74 4.21 2.88 10.20
CA VAL A 74 5.63 2.58 10.43
C VAL A 74 6.15 3.29 11.68
N GLY A 75 5.72 4.52 11.97
CA GLY A 75 6.12 5.26 13.18
C GLY A 75 5.62 4.59 14.47
N ARG A 76 4.34 4.20 14.51
CA ARG A 76 3.71 3.49 15.63
C ARG A 76 4.36 2.12 15.89
N HIS A 77 4.82 1.43 14.84
CA HIS A 77 5.41 0.10 14.95
C HIS A 77 6.96 0.07 14.91
N GLY A 78 7.60 1.17 14.53
CA GLY A 78 9.05 1.27 14.25
C GLY A 78 9.82 2.21 15.16
N LEU A 79 9.19 2.86 16.13
CA LEU A 79 9.86 3.73 17.13
C LEU A 79 9.61 3.30 18.58
N ARG A 80 9.71 1.99 18.86
CA ARG A 80 10.41 1.53 20.05
C ARG A 80 11.78 1.00 19.61
N ARG A 81 12.66 1.93 19.21
CA ARG A 81 14.11 1.67 19.26
C ARG A 81 14.50 1.79 20.73
N GLY A 82 14.41 0.68 21.46
CA GLY A 82 15.20 0.43 22.66
C GLY A 82 16.52 -0.20 22.25
#